data_AF-A0A6I4U110-F1
#
_entry.id   AF-A0A6I4U110-F1
#
_cell.length_a   1.000
_cell.length_b   1.000
_cell.length_c   1.000
_cell.angle_alpha   90.00
_cell.angle_beta   90.00
_cell.angle_gamma   90.00
#
_symmetry.space_group_name_H-M   'P 1'
#
loop_
_entity.id
_entity.type
_entity.pdbx_description
1 polymer ?
#
loop_
_entity_poly.entity_id
_entity_poly.type
_entity_poly.pdbx_seq_one_letter_code
_entity_poly.pdbx_strand_id
1 'polypeptide(L)'
;MKQALDLIGSSLLNRRLVGGAVLAIVLFTLAVDVAGLVHPCPYCRVQRFALGVTSIILLLKCYNALLCRYITTVVGLFGVVVGVSQNFNHIKKINSGKFDWSAVWIGHPWVLSGLAVLALCWLILLVFDAEKASPRG
;
A
#
# COMPACT_ATOMS: atom_id res chain seq x y z
N MET A 1 24.20 10.90 12.58
CA MET A 1 23.15 9.86 12.73
C MET A 1 21.79 10.46 13.06
N LYS A 2 21.65 11.26 14.13
CA LYS A 2 20.37 11.94 14.50
C LYS A 2 19.75 12.76 13.37
N GLN A 3 20.54 13.65 12.75
CA GLN A 3 20.09 14.51 11.64
C GLN A 3 19.57 13.74 10.41
N ALA A 4 20.11 12.54 10.14
CA ALA A 4 19.61 11.69 9.04
C ALA A 4 18.30 10.99 9.40
N LEU A 5 18.15 10.52 10.65
CA LEU A 5 16.89 9.98 11.15
C LEU A 5 15.78 11.03 11.17
N ASP A 6 16.09 12.27 11.55
CA ASP A 6 15.11 13.37 11.58
C ASP A 6 14.64 13.74 10.16
N LEU A 7 15.56 13.70 9.18
CA LEU A 7 15.26 13.96 7.78
C LEU A 7 14.43 12.85 7.13
N ILE A 8 14.71 11.58 7.49
CA ILE A 8 13.90 10.42 7.09
C ILE A 8 12.51 10.50 7.72
N GLY A 9 12.43 10.77 9.03
CA GLY A 9 11.18 10.88 9.75
C GLY A 9 10.27 11.97 9.19
N SER A 10 10.82 13.17 8.92
CA SER A 10 10.07 14.27 8.31
C SER A 10 9.60 13.97 6.88
N SER A 11 10.40 13.25 6.09
CA SER A 11 10.02 12.82 4.74
C SER A 11 8.91 11.77 4.76
N LEU A 12 8.97 10.82 5.69
CA LEU A 12 8.00 9.76 5.87
C LEU A 12 6.64 10.26 6.40
N LEU A 13 6.63 11.39 7.11
CA LEU A 13 5.40 12.06 7.55
C LEU A 13 4.82 13.02 6.50
N ASN A 14 5.59 13.35 5.45
CA ASN A 14 5.13 14.25 4.41
C ASN A 14 4.12 13.55 3.49
N ARG A 15 2.84 13.72 3.83
CA ARG A 15 1.68 13.16 3.12
C ARG A 15 1.72 13.36 1.60
N ARG A 16 2.14 14.53 1.12
CA ARG A 16 2.20 14.79 -0.33
C ARG A 16 3.29 13.96 -1.01
N LEU A 17 4.46 13.89 -0.38
CA LEU A 17 5.59 13.14 -0.92
C LEU A 17 5.29 11.64 -0.91
N VAL A 18 4.77 11.12 0.20
CA VAL A 18 4.40 9.70 0.32
C VAL A 18 3.27 9.34 -0.64
N GLY A 19 2.18 10.12 -0.66
CA GLY A 19 1.04 9.89 -1.54
C GLY A 19 1.44 9.94 -3.01
N GLY A 20 2.26 10.92 -3.39
CA GLY A 20 2.79 11.07 -4.76
C GLY A 20 3.71 9.91 -5.16
N ALA A 21 4.64 9.53 -4.30
CA ALA A 21 5.56 8.42 -4.57
C ALA A 21 4.82 7.09 -4.75
N VAL A 22 3.89 6.77 -3.84
CA VAL A 22 3.11 5.53 -3.94
C VAL A 22 2.21 5.55 -5.19
N LEU A 23 1.57 6.69 -5.49
CA LEU A 23 0.75 6.81 -6.70
C LEU A 23 1.58 6.61 -7.97
N ALA A 24 2.79 7.16 -8.03
CA ALA A 24 3.70 6.97 -9.16
C ALA A 24 4.05 5.48 -9.36
N ILE A 25 4.32 4.75 -8.28
CA ILE A 25 4.56 3.30 -8.33
C ILE A 25 3.32 2.55 -8.82
N VAL A 26 2.13 2.92 -8.34
CA VAL A 26 0.86 2.32 -8.78
C VAL A 26 0.63 2.55 -10.27
N LEU A 27 0.83 3.77 -10.77
CA LEU A 27 0.66 4.10 -12.19
C LEU A 27 1.67 3.34 -13.07
N PHE A 28 2.93 3.26 -12.63
CA PHE A 28 3.96 2.49 -13.33
C PHE A 28 3.58 1.00 -13.40
N THR A 29 3.24 0.39 -12.26
CA THR A 29 2.87 -1.04 -12.21
C THR A 29 1.56 -1.34 -12.93
N LEU A 30 0.62 -0.39 -12.97
CA LEU A 30 -0.59 -0.49 -13.77
C LEU A 30 -0.28 -0.43 -15.27
N ALA A 31 0.59 0.49 -15.71
CA ALA A 31 1.00 0.58 -17.11
C ALA A 31 1.67 -0.71 -17.59
N VAL A 32 2.55 -1.29 -16.76
CA VAL A 32 3.22 -2.57 -17.03
C VAL A 32 2.20 -3.73 -17.13
N ASP A 33 1.18 -3.76 -16.26
CA ASP A 33 0.12 -4.78 -16.29
C ASP A 33 -0.78 -4.67 -17.53
N VAL A 34 -1.17 -3.44 -17.91
CA VAL A 34 -1.99 -3.17 -19.10
C VAL A 34 -1.22 -3.44 -20.38
N ALA A 35 0.10 -3.21 -20.39
CA ALA A 35 0.97 -3.57 -21.51
C ALA A 35 1.18 -5.10 -21.66
N GLY A 36 0.64 -5.92 -20.75
CA GLY A 36 0.77 -7.38 -20.80
C GLY A 36 2.19 -7.88 -20.50
N LEU A 37 3.05 -7.04 -19.92
CA LEU A 37 4.45 -7.38 -19.63
C LEU A 37 4.61 -8.21 -18.36
N VAL A 38 3.54 -8.39 -17.57
CA VAL A 38 3.53 -9.17 -16.33
C VAL A 38 2.29 -10.04 -16.29
N HIS A 39 2.41 -11.22 -15.69
CA HIS A 39 1.28 -12.13 -15.50
C HIS A 39 0.12 -11.46 -14.74
N PRO A 40 -1.13 -11.61 -15.22
CA PRO A 40 -2.28 -11.00 -14.58
C PRO A 40 -2.50 -11.62 -13.20
N CYS A 41 -2.25 -10.85 -12.15
CA CYS A 41 -2.47 -11.30 -10.78
C CYS A 41 -3.69 -10.58 -10.17
N PRO A 42 -4.77 -11.31 -9.81
CA PRO A 42 -5.99 -10.70 -9.28
C PRO A 42 -5.73 -10.00 -7.94
N TYR A 43 -4.91 -10.60 -7.07
CA TYR A 43 -4.52 -9.99 -5.79
C TYR A 43 -3.79 -8.66 -5.99
N CYS A 44 -2.83 -8.62 -6.92
CA CYS A 44 -2.06 -7.40 -7.19
C CYS A 44 -2.94 -6.28 -7.76
N ARG A 45 -3.91 -6.61 -8.64
CA ARG A 45 -4.83 -5.59 -9.19
C ARG A 45 -5.68 -4.95 -8.10
N VAL A 46 -6.20 -5.75 -7.16
CA VAL A 46 -6.97 -5.24 -6.02
C VAL A 46 -6.10 -4.39 -5.10
N GLN A 47 -4.87 -4.82 -4.80
CA GLN A 47 -3.94 -4.05 -3.98
C GLN A 47 -3.53 -2.72 -4.64
N ARG A 48 -3.23 -2.72 -5.95
CA ARG A 48 -2.94 -1.50 -6.72
C ARG A 48 -4.11 -0.53 -6.70
N PHE A 49 -5.33 -1.03 -6.86
CA PHE A 49 -6.53 -0.21 -6.74
C PHE A 49 -6.61 0.43 -5.35
N ALA A 50 -6.45 -0.36 -4.28
CA ALA A 50 -6.51 0.15 -2.92
C ALA A 50 -5.42 1.20 -2.59
N LEU A 51 -4.18 0.94 -3.04
CA LEU A 51 -3.07 1.88 -2.93
C LEU A 51 -3.36 3.17 -3.69
N GLY A 52 -3.80 3.07 -4.95
CA GLY A 52 -4.10 4.21 -5.80
C GLY A 52 -5.17 5.12 -5.19
N VAL A 53 -6.30 4.55 -4.77
CA VAL A 53 -7.39 5.31 -4.13
C VAL A 53 -6.91 6.02 -2.87
N THR A 54 -6.20 5.30 -1.98
CA THR A 54 -5.73 5.86 -0.71
C THR A 54 -4.69 6.97 -0.94
N SER A 55 -3.78 6.78 -1.89
CA SER A 55 -2.80 7.81 -2.30
C SER A 55 -3.45 9.06 -2.87
N ILE A 56 -4.50 8.91 -3.69
CA ILE A 56 -5.26 10.05 -4.24
C ILE A 56 -5.93 10.83 -3.10
N ILE A 57 -6.55 10.15 -2.14
CA ILE A 57 -7.16 10.80 -0.97
C ILE A 57 -6.11 11.60 -0.18
N LEU A 58 -4.91 11.03 -0.03
CA LEU A 58 -3.79 11.67 0.65
C LEU A 58 -3.33 12.95 -0.09
N LEU A 59 -3.28 12.90 -1.43
CA LEU A 59 -2.86 14.03 -2.28
C LEU A 59 -3.90 15.16 -2.36
N LEU A 60 -5.18 14.81 -2.47
CA LEU A 60 -6.28 15.78 -2.56
C LEU A 60 -6.55 16.53 -1.25
N LYS A 61 -5.86 16.16 -0.16
CA LYS A 61 -6.09 16.69 1.20
C LYS A 61 -7.50 16.49 1.73
N CYS A 62 -8.28 15.62 1.12
CA CYS A 62 -9.64 15.34 1.57
C CYS A 62 -9.69 14.42 2.80
N TYR A 63 -8.55 14.00 3.35
CA TYR A 63 -8.44 13.15 4.54
C TYR A 63 -9.06 13.74 5.83
N ASN A 64 -9.42 15.02 5.85
CA ASN A 64 -10.21 15.64 6.93
C ASN A 64 -11.72 15.35 6.82
N ALA A 65 -12.22 15.05 5.63
CA ALA A 65 -13.62 14.73 5.42
C ALA A 65 -13.91 13.29 5.87
N LEU A 66 -15.00 13.11 6.63
CA LEU A 66 -15.44 11.80 7.12
C LEU A 66 -15.63 10.79 5.99
N LEU A 67 -16.18 11.23 4.86
CA LEU A 67 -16.37 10.38 3.67
C LEU A 67 -15.04 9.83 3.14
N CYS A 68 -13.99 10.64 3.08
CA CYS A 68 -12.69 10.19 2.60
C CYS A 68 -12.00 9.23 3.59
N ARG A 69 -12.19 9.44 4.89
CA ARG A 69 -11.75 8.46 5.90
C ARG A 69 -12.51 7.15 5.78
N TYR A 70 -13.83 7.21 5.59
CA TYR A 70 -14.66 6.04 5.35
C TYR A 70 -14.20 5.24 4.11
N ILE A 71 -14.00 5.92 2.98
CA ILE A 71 -13.50 5.29 1.75
C ILE A 71 -12.11 4.68 2.00
N THR A 72 -11.21 5.42 2.66
CA THR A 72 -9.87 4.91 3.02
C THR A 72 -9.97 3.65 3.86
N THR A 73 -10.85 3.62 4.86
CA THR A 73 -11.04 2.44 5.71
C THR A 73 -11.55 1.26 4.90
N VAL A 74 -12.62 1.43 4.13
CA VAL A 74 -13.23 0.33 3.36
C VAL A 74 -12.25 -0.20 2.31
N VAL A 75 -11.70 0.69 1.48
CA VAL A 75 -10.85 0.31 0.35
C VAL A 75 -9.46 -0.13 0.83
N GLY A 76 -8.88 0.60 1.78
CA GLY A 76 -7.58 0.29 2.36
C GLY A 76 -7.57 -1.04 3.10
N LEU A 77 -8.55 -1.27 3.99
CA LEU A 77 -8.65 -2.55 4.71
C LEU A 77 -8.94 -3.72 3.76
N PHE A 78 -9.77 -3.51 2.74
CA PHE A 78 -9.99 -4.54 1.72
C PHE A 78 -8.67 -4.92 1.03
N GLY A 79 -7.86 -3.95 0.62
CA GLY A 79 -6.53 -4.19 0.05
C GLY A 79 -5.60 -4.94 1.02
N VAL A 80 -5.60 -4.58 2.30
CA VAL A 80 -4.81 -5.25 3.35
C VAL A 80 -5.26 -6.70 3.50
N VAL A 81 -6.56 -6.97 3.63
CA VAL A 81 -7.11 -8.32 3.76
C VAL A 81 -6.71 -9.18 2.56
N VAL A 82 -6.80 -8.64 1.35
CA VAL A 82 -6.44 -9.36 0.12
C VAL A 82 -4.95 -9.68 0.08
N GLY A 83 -4.07 -8.73 0.46
CA GLY A 83 -2.63 -8.96 0.49
C GLY A 83 -2.18 -9.91 1.60
N VAL A 84 -2.76 -9.81 2.78
CA VAL A 84 -2.55 -10.78 3.87
C VAL A 84 -3.04 -12.17 3.44
N SER A 85 -4.20 -12.26 2.79
CA SER A 85 -4.72 -13.53 2.26
C SER A 85 -3.78 -14.15 1.23
N GLN A 86 -3.19 -13.34 0.34
CA GLN A 86 -2.19 -13.82 -0.63
C GLN A 86 -0.95 -14.37 0.09
N ASN A 87 -0.43 -13.67 1.09
CA ASN A 87 0.71 -14.10 1.88
C ASN A 87 0.41 -15.39 2.63
N PHE A 88 -0.75 -15.47 3.28
CA PHE A 88 -1.20 -16.67 3.99
C PHE A 88 -1.34 -17.88 3.06
N ASN A 89 -1.93 -17.69 1.87
CA ASN A 89 -2.01 -18.75 0.86
C ASN A 89 -0.63 -19.23 0.41
N HIS A 90 0.37 -18.35 0.36
CA HIS A 90 1.73 -18.75 0.06
C HIS A 90 2.36 -19.55 1.20
N ILE A 91 2.24 -19.09 2.45
CA ILE A 91 2.70 -19.83 3.64
C ILE A 91 2.04 -21.21 3.71
N LYS A 92 0.75 -21.31 3.38
CA LYS A 92 0.03 -22.58 3.30
C LYS A 92 0.65 -23.55 2.29
N LYS A 93 1.11 -23.06 1.12
CA LYS A 93 1.80 -23.88 0.11
C LYS A 93 3.15 -24.39 0.64
N ILE A 94 3.89 -23.54 1.34
CA ILE A 94 5.16 -23.92 1.99
C ILE A 94 4.94 -25.05 3.00
N ASN A 95 3.95 -24.89 3.88
CA ASN A 95 3.62 -25.90 4.88
C ASN A 95 3.15 -27.23 4.27
N SER A 96 2.58 -27.21 3.07
CA SER A 96 2.20 -28.42 2.31
C SER A 96 3.38 -29.11 1.59
N GLY A 97 4.62 -28.66 1.80
CA GLY A 97 5.82 -29.21 1.17
C GLY A 97 6.06 -28.73 -0.26
N LYS A 98 5.24 -27.81 -0.78
CA LYS A 98 5.39 -27.20 -2.12
C LYS A 98 6.22 -25.92 -2.04
N PHE A 99 7.40 -26.02 -1.44
CA PHE A 99 8.30 -24.89 -1.29
C PHE A 99 8.89 -24.49 -2.64
N ASP A 100 8.76 -23.22 -2.99
CA ASP A 100 9.30 -22.64 -4.21
C ASP A 100 10.48 -21.73 -3.84
N TRP A 101 11.69 -22.08 -4.25
CA TRP A 101 12.89 -21.28 -3.98
C TRP A 101 12.86 -19.89 -4.65
N SER A 102 12.03 -19.71 -5.68
CA SER A 102 11.80 -18.40 -6.29
C SER A 102 11.08 -17.42 -5.35
N ALA A 103 10.45 -17.92 -4.27
CA ALA A 103 9.75 -17.14 -3.26
C ALA A 103 10.65 -16.15 -2.50
N VAL A 104 11.97 -16.35 -2.50
CA VAL A 104 12.96 -15.48 -1.86
C VAL A 104 13.27 -14.25 -2.72
N TRP A 105 12.92 -14.26 -4.01
CA TRP A 105 13.23 -13.18 -4.92
C TRP A 105 12.28 -11.98 -4.75
N ILE A 106 12.82 -10.75 -4.81
CA ILE A 106 12.06 -9.53 -4.50
C ILE A 106 10.88 -9.29 -5.45
N GLY A 107 10.98 -9.72 -6.70
CA GLY A 107 9.89 -9.59 -7.66
C GLY A 107 8.89 -10.76 -7.63
N HIS A 108 9.02 -11.67 -6.66
CA HIS A 108 8.04 -12.74 -6.46
C HIS A 108 6.73 -12.16 -5.90
N PRO A 109 5.53 -12.57 -6.39
CA PRO A 109 4.25 -11.98 -6.01
C PRO A 109 3.97 -11.94 -4.49
N TRP A 110 4.51 -12.89 -3.73
CA TRP A 110 4.42 -12.89 -2.25
C TRP A 110 5.14 -11.67 -1.66
N VAL A 111 6.40 -11.41 -2.06
CA VAL A 111 7.19 -10.31 -1.50
C VAL A 111 6.55 -8.96 -1.84
N LEU A 112 6.14 -8.77 -3.11
CA LEU A 112 5.44 -7.56 -3.52
C LEU A 112 4.12 -7.36 -2.74
N SER A 113 3.36 -8.43 -2.48
CA SER A 113 2.14 -8.36 -1.69
C SER A 113 2.42 -7.96 -0.24
N GLY A 114 3.48 -8.50 0.37
CA GLY A 114 3.95 -8.06 1.69
C GLY A 114 4.27 -6.56 1.72
N LEU A 115 5.03 -6.07 0.75
CA LEU A 115 5.37 -4.65 0.64
C LEU A 115 4.15 -3.77 0.43
N ALA A 116 3.20 -4.20 -0.40
CA ALA A 116 1.95 -3.49 -0.62
C ALA A 116 1.07 -3.42 0.63
N VAL A 117 1.01 -4.49 1.43
CA VAL A 117 0.33 -4.48 2.75
C VAL A 117 0.98 -3.46 3.68
N LEU A 118 2.31 -3.45 3.79
CA LEU A 118 3.02 -2.46 4.61
C LEU A 118 2.73 -1.03 4.14
N ALA A 119 2.74 -0.78 2.83
CA ALA A 119 2.43 0.51 2.26
C ALA A 119 0.97 0.93 2.51
N LEU A 120 0.00 0.02 2.39
CA LEU A 120 -1.40 0.29 2.69
C LEU A 120 -1.59 0.66 4.16
N CYS A 121 -1.03 -0.11 5.08
CA CYS A 121 -1.06 0.20 6.51
C CYS A 121 -0.46 1.58 6.80
N TRP A 122 0.68 1.90 6.18
CA TRP A 122 1.32 3.21 6.30
C TRP A 122 0.41 4.35 5.82
N LEU A 123 -0.18 4.22 4.64
CA LEU A 123 -1.09 5.23 4.08
C LEU A 123 -2.34 5.42 4.94
N ILE A 124 -2.94 4.34 5.44
CA ILE A 124 -4.10 4.41 6.34
C ILE A 124 -3.70 5.19 7.61
N LEU A 125 -2.58 4.87 8.24
CA LEU A 125 -2.10 5.58 9.42
C LEU A 125 -1.88 7.08 9.13
N LEU A 126 -1.33 7.45 7.98
CA LEU A 126 -1.15 8.85 7.59
C LEU A 126 -2.47 9.62 7.39
N VAL A 127 -3.53 8.94 6.92
CA VAL A 127 -4.87 9.52 6.79
C VAL A 127 -5.47 9.79 8.18
N PHE A 128 -5.30 8.88 9.14
CA PHE A 128 -5.87 9.00 10.48
C PHE A 128 -5.03 9.87 11.44
N ASP A 129 -3.71 9.93 11.29
CA ASP A 129 -2.83 10.81 12.08
C ASP A 129 -3.23 12.30 11.93
N ALA A 130 -3.86 12.68 10.81
CA ALA A 130 -4.38 14.03 10.61
C ALA A 130 -5.42 14.45 11.66
N GLU A 131 -6.05 13.52 12.38
CA GLU A 131 -7.00 13.81 13.44
C GLU A 131 -6.37 14.57 14.62
N LYS A 132 -5.08 14.34 14.93
CA LYS A 132 -4.41 15.07 16.02
C LYS A 132 -4.23 16.56 15.73
N ALA A 133 -4.26 16.96 14.45
CA ALA A 133 -4.05 18.34 14.02
C ALA A 133 -5.35 19.14 13.81
N SER A 134 -6.51 18.48 13.86
CA SER A 134 -7.80 19.16 13.72
C SER A 134 -8.42 19.33 15.11
N PRO A 135 -8.29 20.51 15.77
CA PRO A 135 -9.26 20.85 16.79
C PRO A 135 -10.60 20.88 16.07
N ARG A 136 -11.56 20.10 16.55
CA ARG A 136 -12.94 20.17 16.07
C ARG A 136 -13.39 21.63 16.26
N GLY A 137 -13.58 22.35 15.15
CA GLY A 137 -14.32 23.61 15.13
C GLY A 137 -15.79 23.33 15.36
#